data_AF-C0BSK0-F1
#
_entry.id   AF-C0BSK0-F1
#
_cell.length_a   1.000
_cell.length_b   1.000
_cell.length_c   1.000
_cell.angle_alpha   90.00
_cell.angle_beta   90.00
_cell.angle_gamma   90.00
#
_symmetry.space_group_name_H-M   'P 1'
#
loop_
_entity.id
_entity.type
_entity.pdbx_description
1 polymer ?
#
loop_
_entity_poly.entity_id
_entity_poly.type
_entity_poly.pdbx_seq_one_letter_code
_entity_poly.pdbx_strand_id
1 'polypeptide(L)'
;MKEQIMTLLAHKDADGGVQTLRDHLHNAGDLAESYESEFSQIPRMAALLHDVGKVAQQFQTYLISGKGRRGEIPHARQGAFVVNDLPISNSAAEIVKEILELVIAKHHGELPDCINEIGDEAFLTGFTEADKQNPKYAYGEIKQGLHDLDLDLQDTFQQAEKDVFDFVGRTKLLKLSKDSRYFYSGLLVKYVYSRLIDADRTDTAYFETKEQYHPIKAD
;
A
#
# COMPACT_ATOMS: atom_id res chain seq x y z
N MET A 1 -12.81 -34.06 -0.33
CA MET A 1 -13.34 -32.83 0.29
C MET A 1 -13.01 -31.70 -0.67
N LYS A 2 -14.00 -30.96 -1.15
CA LYS A 2 -13.72 -29.72 -1.88
C LYS A 2 -13.23 -28.73 -0.83
N GLU A 3 -12.01 -28.21 -0.98
CA GLU A 3 -11.58 -27.03 -0.23
C GLU A 3 -12.64 -25.95 -0.44
N GLN A 4 -13.30 -25.57 0.64
CA GLN A 4 -14.20 -24.45 0.63
C GLN A 4 -13.29 -23.23 0.52
N ILE A 5 -13.23 -22.61 -0.67
CA ILE A 5 -12.48 -21.37 -0.88
C ILE A 5 -12.98 -20.37 0.17
N MET A 6 -12.17 -20.10 1.19
CA MET A 6 -12.50 -19.09 2.20
C MET A 6 -12.49 -17.74 1.49
N THR A 7 -13.63 -17.04 1.50
CA THR A 7 -13.68 -15.66 1.05
C THR A 7 -12.83 -14.82 2.01
N LEU A 8 -11.76 -14.21 1.48
CA LEU A 8 -10.91 -13.29 2.23
C LEU A 8 -11.65 -11.98 2.47
N LEU A 9 -11.66 -11.51 3.72
CA LEU A 9 -12.35 -10.30 4.13
C LEU A 9 -11.35 -9.19 4.49
N ALA A 10 -11.67 -7.95 4.09
CA ALA A 10 -10.97 -6.76 4.57
C ALA A 10 -11.64 -6.18 5.82
N HIS A 11 -12.97 -6.12 5.80
CA HIS A 11 -13.77 -5.43 6.81
C HIS A 11 -15.05 -6.20 7.13
N LYS A 12 -15.55 -5.98 8.34
CA LYS A 12 -16.86 -6.45 8.82
C LYS A 12 -17.49 -5.32 9.61
N ASP A 13 -18.68 -4.90 9.22
CA ASP A 13 -19.39 -3.81 9.89
C ASP A 13 -20.15 -4.30 11.14
N ALA A 14 -20.76 -3.36 11.87
CA ALA A 14 -21.54 -3.66 13.08
C ALA A 14 -22.86 -4.42 12.79
N ASP A 15 -23.40 -4.30 11.59
CA ASP A 15 -24.62 -4.98 11.13
C ASP A 15 -24.36 -6.42 10.64
N GLY A 16 -23.08 -6.82 10.58
CA GLY A 16 -22.65 -8.12 10.06
C GLY A 16 -22.43 -8.15 8.54
N GLY A 17 -22.52 -7.01 7.86
CA GLY A 17 -22.04 -6.82 6.50
C GLY A 17 -20.55 -7.07 6.42
N VAL A 18 -20.09 -7.54 5.25
CA VAL A 18 -18.68 -7.87 5.00
C VAL A 18 -18.23 -7.24 3.70
N GLN A 19 -16.97 -6.80 3.69
CA GLN A 19 -16.29 -6.38 2.47
C GLN A 19 -15.18 -7.39 2.18
N THR A 20 -15.15 -7.91 0.95
CA THR A 20 -14.07 -8.80 0.56
C THR A 20 -12.76 -8.04 0.47
N LEU A 21 -11.64 -8.73 0.72
CA LEU A 21 -10.32 -8.13 0.62
C LEU A 21 -10.03 -7.66 -0.81
N ARG A 22 -10.46 -8.44 -1.81
CA ARG A 22 -10.37 -8.05 -3.22
C ARG A 22 -11.08 -6.72 -3.46
N ASP A 23 -12.36 -6.61 -3.10
CA ASP A 23 -13.14 -5.41 -3.39
C ASP A 23 -12.54 -4.18 -2.70
N HIS A 24 -12.12 -4.31 -1.44
CA HIS A 24 -11.48 -3.21 -0.72
C HIS A 24 -10.19 -2.72 -1.39
N LEU A 25 -9.29 -3.63 -1.79
CA LEU A 25 -8.02 -3.26 -2.41
C LEU A 25 -8.24 -2.60 -3.79
N HIS A 26 -9.16 -3.13 -4.59
CA HIS A 26 -9.51 -2.56 -5.90
C HIS A 26 -10.19 -1.19 -5.76
N ASN A 27 -11.19 -1.07 -4.88
CA ASN A 27 -11.87 0.20 -4.65
C ASN A 27 -10.92 1.28 -4.13
N ALA A 28 -10.05 0.95 -3.16
CA ALA A 28 -9.04 1.87 -2.66
C ALA A 28 -8.03 2.23 -3.76
N GLY A 29 -7.64 1.27 -4.61
CA GLY A 29 -6.83 1.51 -5.80
C GLY A 29 -7.46 2.54 -6.75
N ASP A 30 -8.71 2.30 -7.14
CA ASP A 30 -9.46 3.16 -8.06
C ASP A 30 -9.70 4.56 -7.46
N LEU A 31 -9.99 4.66 -6.15
CA LEU A 31 -10.09 5.93 -5.45
C LEU A 31 -8.76 6.69 -5.47
N ALA A 32 -7.67 6.02 -5.08
CA ALA A 32 -6.33 6.62 -5.04
C ALA A 32 -5.91 7.14 -6.42
N GLU A 33 -6.21 6.39 -7.48
CA GLU A 33 -6.00 6.80 -8.87
C GLU A 33 -6.86 8.01 -9.25
N SER A 34 -8.14 8.01 -8.88
CA SER A 34 -9.12 9.02 -9.30
C SER A 34 -8.89 10.42 -8.74
N TYR A 35 -8.09 10.56 -7.68
CA TYR A 35 -7.87 11.85 -7.02
C TYR A 35 -7.08 12.85 -7.88
N GLU A 36 -6.46 12.40 -8.97
CA GLU A 36 -5.64 13.21 -9.86
C GLU A 36 -5.37 12.47 -11.21
N SER A 37 -4.44 12.94 -12.05
CA SER A 37 -4.18 12.33 -13.37
C SER A 37 -2.71 12.28 -13.84
N GLU A 38 -1.79 13.01 -13.21
CA GLU A 38 -0.38 13.07 -13.56
C GLU A 38 0.49 11.98 -12.93
N PHE A 39 0.30 11.66 -11.65
CA PHE A 39 1.11 10.67 -10.90
C PHE A 39 0.22 9.66 -10.17
N SER A 40 -0.86 9.24 -10.83
CA SER A 40 -1.97 8.51 -10.21
C SER A 40 -1.71 7.02 -9.98
N GLN A 41 -0.68 6.45 -10.62
CA GLN A 41 -0.42 5.00 -10.61
C GLN A 41 0.43 4.60 -9.41
N ILE A 42 1.35 5.43 -8.93
CA ILE A 42 2.10 5.13 -7.69
C ILE A 42 1.21 5.09 -6.44
N PRO A 43 0.24 5.99 -6.20
CA PRO A 43 -0.73 5.85 -5.12
C PRO A 43 -1.70 4.67 -5.31
N ARG A 44 -2.13 4.41 -6.55
CA ARG A 44 -2.94 3.23 -6.88
C ARG A 44 -2.23 1.93 -6.48
N MET A 45 -0.95 1.80 -6.86
CA MET A 45 -0.13 0.65 -6.48
C MET A 45 0.00 0.51 -4.97
N ALA A 46 0.18 1.63 -4.26
CA ALA A 46 0.20 1.63 -2.80
C ALA A 46 -1.11 1.07 -2.21
N ALA A 47 -2.26 1.52 -2.72
CA ALA A 47 -3.58 1.10 -2.26
C ALA A 47 -3.90 -0.37 -2.59
N LEU A 48 -3.51 -0.88 -3.76
CA LEU A 48 -3.69 -2.29 -4.13
C LEU A 48 -2.93 -3.24 -3.19
N LEU A 49 -1.85 -2.78 -2.57
CA LEU A 49 -0.98 -3.61 -1.73
C LEU A 49 -1.06 -3.34 -0.24
N HIS A 50 -1.67 -2.24 0.21
CA HIS A 50 -1.55 -1.79 1.61
C HIS A 50 -2.02 -2.85 2.61
N ASP A 51 -3.12 -3.53 2.27
CA ASP A 51 -3.84 -4.46 3.15
C ASP A 51 -3.70 -5.93 2.76
N VAL A 52 -2.84 -6.29 1.79
CA VAL A 52 -2.66 -7.71 1.39
C VAL A 52 -2.21 -8.60 2.54
N GLY A 53 -1.60 -8.03 3.59
CA GLY A 53 -1.31 -8.74 4.83
C GLY A 53 -2.53 -9.35 5.52
N LYS A 54 -3.74 -8.89 5.19
CA LYS A 54 -5.01 -9.46 5.65
C LYS A 54 -5.30 -10.84 5.06
N VAL A 55 -4.60 -11.27 4.00
CA VAL A 55 -4.67 -12.66 3.48
C VAL A 55 -4.34 -13.68 4.58
N ALA A 56 -3.46 -13.33 5.52
CA ALA A 56 -3.02 -14.23 6.57
C ALA A 56 -4.18 -14.85 7.35
N GLN A 57 -4.16 -16.16 7.55
CA GLN A 57 -5.22 -16.90 8.25
C GLN A 57 -5.44 -16.39 9.68
N GLN A 58 -4.36 -15.98 10.35
CA GLN A 58 -4.43 -15.36 11.68
C GLN A 58 -5.20 -14.04 11.66
N PHE A 59 -5.07 -13.24 10.59
CA PHE A 59 -5.80 -11.99 10.43
C PHE A 59 -7.28 -12.25 10.13
N GLN A 60 -7.58 -13.18 9.22
CA GLN A 60 -8.96 -13.59 8.94
C GLN A 60 -9.68 -14.11 10.20
N THR A 61 -9.00 -14.93 11.00
CA THR A 61 -9.53 -15.45 12.27
C THR A 61 -9.80 -14.32 13.27
N TYR A 62 -8.87 -13.37 13.39
CA TYR A 62 -9.03 -12.17 14.21
C TYR A 62 -10.28 -11.37 13.79
N LEU A 63 -10.40 -11.07 12.49
CA LEU A 63 -11.50 -10.28 11.93
C LEU A 63 -12.87 -10.95 12.13
N ILE A 64 -12.97 -12.26 11.87
CA ILE A 64 -14.23 -13.01 11.97
C ILE A 64 -14.66 -13.18 13.43
N SER A 65 -13.71 -13.51 14.31
CA SER A 65 -14.01 -13.78 15.72
C SER A 65 -14.36 -12.51 16.51
N GLY A 66 -13.88 -11.34 16.06
CA GLY A 66 -14.00 -10.07 16.78
C GLY A 66 -13.26 -10.08 18.13
N LYS A 67 -12.38 -11.07 18.36
CA LYS A 67 -11.62 -11.23 19.61
C LYS A 67 -10.16 -10.87 19.37
N GLY A 68 -9.63 -9.95 20.17
CA GLY A 68 -8.25 -9.50 20.08
C GLY A 68 -8.16 -7.97 20.19
N ARG A 69 -6.94 -7.44 20.25
CA ARG A 69 -6.71 -5.99 20.26
C ARG A 69 -6.48 -5.48 18.85
N ARG A 70 -7.01 -4.29 18.54
CA ARG A 70 -6.72 -3.61 17.28
C ARG A 70 -5.20 -3.46 17.13
N GLY A 71 -4.67 -3.86 15.97
CA GLY A 71 -3.23 -3.82 15.68
C GLY A 71 -2.41 -4.98 16.26
N GLU A 72 -3.04 -5.96 16.91
CA GLU A 72 -2.34 -7.14 17.46
C GLU A 72 -1.73 -8.02 16.35
N ILE A 73 -2.43 -8.19 15.23
CA ILE A 73 -1.94 -8.97 14.10
C ILE A 73 -1.32 -8.03 13.05
N PRO A 74 -0.01 -8.12 12.80
CA PRO A 74 0.67 -7.24 11.85
C PRO A 74 0.28 -7.60 10.41
N HIS A 75 -0.22 -6.63 9.65
CA HIS A 75 -0.58 -6.81 8.24
C HIS A 75 0.13 -5.81 7.33
N ALA A 76 0.23 -4.54 7.73
CA ALA A 76 0.79 -3.47 6.91
C ALA A 76 2.17 -3.78 6.28
N ARG A 77 3.12 -4.26 7.09
CA ARG A 77 4.48 -4.54 6.58
C ARG A 77 4.52 -5.68 5.55
N GLN A 78 3.51 -6.55 5.54
CA GLN A 78 3.50 -7.69 4.63
C GLN A 78 3.22 -7.25 3.19
N GLY A 79 2.46 -6.17 2.96
CA GLY A 79 2.33 -5.56 1.63
C GLY A 79 3.64 -4.96 1.13
N ALA A 80 4.43 -4.35 2.02
CA ALA A 80 5.76 -3.88 1.67
C ALA A 80 6.73 -5.02 1.33
N PHE A 81 6.57 -6.22 1.92
CA PHE A 81 7.33 -7.39 1.46
C PHE A 81 6.98 -7.82 0.04
N VAL A 82 5.71 -7.68 -0.37
CA VAL A 82 5.29 -7.94 -1.77
C VAL A 82 5.97 -6.97 -2.71
N VAL A 83 6.01 -5.67 -2.36
CA VAL A 83 6.76 -4.66 -3.13
C VAL A 83 8.24 -5.04 -3.22
N ASN A 84 8.83 -5.49 -2.11
CA ASN A 84 10.24 -5.86 -2.06
C ASN A 84 10.60 -7.00 -3.03
N ASP A 85 9.67 -7.91 -3.32
CA ASP A 85 9.86 -8.99 -4.29
C ASP A 85 9.71 -8.55 -5.76
N LEU A 86 9.23 -7.33 -6.04
CA LEU A 86 9.11 -6.80 -7.40
C LEU A 86 10.50 -6.56 -8.03
N PRO A 87 10.67 -6.82 -9.33
CA PRO A 87 11.95 -6.69 -10.00
C PRO A 87 12.41 -5.22 -10.09
N ILE A 88 13.70 -4.98 -9.88
CA ILE A 88 14.32 -3.67 -10.14
C ILE A 88 14.85 -3.67 -11.56
N SER A 89 14.24 -2.88 -12.44
CA SER A 89 14.61 -2.76 -13.85
C SER A 89 15.49 -1.53 -14.14
N ASN A 90 15.35 -0.48 -13.32
CA ASN A 90 16.02 0.81 -13.49
C ASN A 90 15.98 1.63 -12.18
N SER A 91 16.59 2.83 -12.16
CA SER A 91 16.61 3.70 -10.96
C SER A 91 15.23 4.23 -10.54
N ALA A 92 14.29 4.40 -11.46
CA ALA A 92 12.93 4.79 -11.11
C ALA A 92 12.20 3.65 -10.40
N ALA A 93 12.40 2.40 -10.83
CA ALA A 93 11.87 1.21 -10.15
C ALA A 93 12.37 1.10 -8.70
N GLU A 94 13.65 1.41 -8.45
CA GLU A 94 14.22 1.45 -7.10
C GLU A 94 13.53 2.50 -6.23
N ILE A 95 13.39 3.73 -6.73
CA ILE A 95 12.68 4.82 -6.02
C ILE A 95 11.20 4.47 -5.77
N VAL A 96 10.51 3.88 -6.75
CA VAL A 96 9.11 3.43 -6.59
C VAL A 96 9.02 2.43 -5.44
N LYS A 97 9.91 1.43 -5.39
CA LYS A 97 9.91 0.44 -4.32
C LYS A 97 10.11 1.09 -2.95
N GLU A 98 11.10 1.97 -2.80
CA GLU A 98 11.35 2.65 -1.52
C GLU A 98 10.14 3.46 -1.05
N ILE A 99 9.50 4.21 -1.97
CA ILE A 99 8.29 4.98 -1.65
C ILE A 99 7.17 4.04 -1.21
N LEU A 100 6.89 2.99 -2.00
CA LEU A 100 5.82 2.05 -1.74
C LEU A 100 6.03 1.26 -0.44
N GLU A 101 7.23 0.72 -0.22
CA GLU A 101 7.61 0.01 1.01
C GLU A 101 7.38 0.88 2.26
N LEU A 102 7.73 2.17 2.17
CA LEU A 102 7.54 3.14 3.24
C LEU A 102 6.07 3.42 3.52
N VAL A 103 5.32 3.86 2.51
CA VAL A 103 3.93 4.29 2.71
C VAL A 103 3.03 3.11 3.08
N ILE A 104 3.24 1.93 2.49
CA ILE A 104 2.47 0.73 2.80
C ILE A 104 2.79 0.25 4.21
N ALA A 105 4.05 0.13 4.62
CA ALA A 105 4.36 -0.37 5.96
C ALA A 105 3.89 0.56 7.09
N LYS A 106 3.57 1.82 6.78
CA LYS A 106 3.22 2.87 7.74
C LYS A 106 1.81 3.45 7.58
N HIS A 107 0.94 2.81 6.81
CA HIS A 107 -0.41 3.33 6.55
C HIS A 107 -1.32 3.39 7.80
N HIS A 108 -1.04 2.64 8.88
CA HIS A 108 -1.77 2.78 10.16
C HIS A 108 -1.21 3.83 11.13
N GLY A 109 -0.09 4.47 10.80
CA GLY A 109 0.65 5.31 11.74
C GLY A 109 1.06 6.65 11.15
N GLU A 110 2.32 6.98 11.32
CA GLU A 110 2.94 8.19 10.77
C GLU A 110 4.13 7.78 9.90
N LEU A 111 4.48 8.64 8.94
CA LEU A 111 5.73 8.48 8.20
C LEU A 111 6.92 8.70 9.15
N PRO A 112 7.78 7.69 9.36
CA PRO A 112 8.95 7.80 10.23
C PRO A 112 10.05 8.63 9.56
N ASP A 113 11.01 9.06 10.36
CA ASP A 113 12.32 9.47 9.83
C ASP A 113 13.01 8.25 9.22
N CYS A 114 13.29 8.30 7.92
CA CYS A 114 13.95 7.21 7.19
C CYS A 114 15.46 7.16 7.42
N ILE A 115 16.03 8.26 7.95
CA ILE A 115 17.44 8.43 8.25
C ILE A 115 17.57 8.65 9.75
N ASN A 116 18.43 7.87 10.41
CA ASN A 116 18.69 8.04 11.84
C ASN A 116 19.68 9.19 12.12
N GLU A 117 19.93 9.46 13.40
CA GLU A 117 20.81 10.57 13.84
C GLU A 117 22.25 10.48 13.32
N ILE A 118 22.70 9.29 12.91
CA ILE A 118 24.05 9.04 12.39
C ILE A 118 24.10 8.94 10.85
N GLY A 119 22.96 9.10 10.17
CA GLY A 119 22.87 9.15 8.71
C GLY A 119 22.56 7.81 8.03
N ASP A 120 22.24 6.74 8.77
CA ASP A 120 21.91 5.45 8.17
C ASP A 120 20.45 5.38 7.74
N GLU A 121 20.20 4.60 6.69
CA GLU A 121 18.87 4.28 6.12
C GLU A 121 18.09 3.29 7.01
N ALA A 122 17.79 3.69 8.24
CA ALA A 122 17.25 2.82 9.28
C ALA A 122 15.92 2.15 8.89
N PHE A 123 15.13 2.77 8.00
CA PHE A 123 13.86 2.19 7.56
C PHE A 123 14.02 1.14 6.44
N LEU A 124 14.93 1.38 5.49
CA LEU A 124 15.05 0.57 4.25
C LEU A 124 15.76 -0.77 4.47
N THR A 125 16.41 -0.97 5.61
CA THR A 125 17.15 -2.20 5.93
C THR A 125 16.29 -3.37 6.42
N GLY A 126 14.97 -3.18 6.62
CA GLY A 126 14.09 -4.13 7.29
C GLY A 126 13.24 -5.04 6.39
N PHE A 127 13.66 -5.27 5.15
CA PHE A 127 12.94 -6.05 4.14
C PHE A 127 13.70 -7.29 3.65
N THR A 128 14.65 -7.80 4.43
CA THR A 128 15.46 -8.98 4.06
C THR A 128 14.62 -10.27 4.06
N GLU A 129 15.15 -11.35 3.47
CA GLU A 129 14.53 -12.68 3.57
C GLU A 129 14.36 -13.14 5.02
N ALA A 130 15.28 -12.77 5.91
CA ALA A 130 15.16 -13.06 7.34
C ALA A 130 13.99 -12.28 7.99
N ASP A 131 13.75 -11.03 7.59
CA ASP A 131 12.60 -10.25 8.04
C ASP A 131 11.28 -10.88 7.59
N LYS A 132 11.22 -11.33 6.33
CA LYS A 132 10.04 -11.99 5.74
C LYS A 132 9.72 -13.32 6.41
N GLN A 133 10.74 -14.05 6.88
CA GLN A 133 10.61 -15.32 7.60
C GLN A 133 10.34 -15.15 9.10
N ASN A 134 10.28 -13.92 9.62
CA ASN A 134 10.00 -13.69 11.03
C ASN A 134 8.62 -14.28 11.40
N PRO A 135 8.50 -15.13 12.44
CA PRO A 135 7.26 -15.82 12.79
C PRO A 135 6.04 -14.94 13.08
N LYS A 136 6.24 -13.64 13.34
CA LYS A 136 5.12 -12.69 13.51
C LYS A 136 4.40 -12.36 12.20
N TYR A 137 5.04 -12.60 11.06
CA TYR A 137 4.48 -12.41 9.72
C TYR A 137 4.12 -13.76 9.09
N ALA A 138 3.19 -13.73 8.15
CA ALA A 138 2.72 -14.90 7.42
C ALA A 138 3.02 -14.77 5.92
N TYR A 139 4.21 -14.28 5.56
CA TYR A 139 4.50 -13.87 4.18
C TYR A 139 4.33 -14.99 3.14
N GLY A 140 4.58 -16.24 3.51
CA GLY A 140 4.29 -17.40 2.66
C GLY A 140 2.81 -17.53 2.28
N GLU A 141 1.90 -17.29 3.23
CA GLU A 141 0.45 -17.28 2.99
C GLU A 141 0.06 -16.11 2.09
N ILE A 142 0.66 -14.92 2.31
CA ILE A 142 0.39 -13.74 1.48
C ILE A 142 0.75 -14.03 0.02
N LYS A 143 1.96 -14.53 -0.24
CA LYS A 143 2.38 -14.88 -1.62
C LYS A 143 1.47 -15.91 -2.27
N GLN A 144 1.01 -16.88 -1.49
CA GLN A 144 0.05 -17.87 -1.98
C GLN A 144 -1.29 -17.23 -2.26
N GLY A 145 -1.84 -16.35 -1.44
CA GLY A 145 -3.17 -15.76 -1.66
C GLY A 145 -3.21 -14.58 -2.63
N LEU A 146 -2.07 -14.04 -3.08
CA LEU A 146 -2.05 -12.91 -4.05
C LEU A 146 -2.83 -13.20 -5.33
N HIS A 147 -2.78 -14.44 -5.84
CA HIS A 147 -3.49 -14.83 -7.06
C HIS A 147 -5.02 -14.75 -6.92
N ASP A 148 -5.55 -14.90 -5.70
CA ASP A 148 -7.00 -14.82 -5.43
C ASP A 148 -7.50 -13.36 -5.38
N LEU A 149 -6.59 -12.40 -5.28
CA LEU A 149 -6.91 -10.97 -5.20
C LEU A 149 -7.02 -10.29 -6.57
N ASP A 150 -6.62 -10.97 -7.65
CA ASP A 150 -6.76 -10.47 -9.03
C ASP A 150 -6.16 -9.05 -9.20
N LEU A 151 -4.98 -8.84 -8.64
CA LEU A 151 -4.28 -7.54 -8.67
C LEU A 151 -3.39 -7.46 -9.91
N ASP A 152 -3.56 -6.42 -10.72
CA ASP A 152 -2.68 -6.14 -11.86
C ASP A 152 -1.37 -5.46 -11.41
N LEU A 153 -0.54 -6.21 -10.68
CA LEU A 153 0.68 -5.65 -10.06
C LEU A 153 1.75 -5.29 -11.09
N GLN A 154 1.82 -6.03 -12.20
CA GLN A 154 2.88 -5.82 -13.20
C GLN A 154 2.67 -4.53 -13.97
N ASP A 155 1.50 -4.34 -14.57
CA ASP A 155 1.25 -3.16 -15.40
C ASP A 155 1.15 -1.90 -14.51
N THR A 156 0.53 -2.02 -13.32
CA THR A 156 0.46 -0.91 -12.36
C THR A 156 1.84 -0.49 -11.88
N PHE A 157 2.75 -1.43 -11.58
CA PHE A 157 4.12 -1.10 -11.19
C PHE A 157 4.89 -0.43 -12.33
N GLN A 158 4.77 -0.93 -13.56
CA GLN A 158 5.39 -0.30 -14.73
C GLN A 158 4.91 1.15 -14.94
N GLN A 159 3.63 1.42 -14.69
CA GLN A 159 3.12 2.79 -14.79
C GLN A 159 3.55 3.66 -13.60
N ALA A 160 3.65 3.10 -12.39
CA ALA A 160 4.24 3.80 -11.26
C ALA A 160 5.72 4.17 -11.51
N GLU A 161 6.49 3.33 -12.22
CA GLU A 161 7.84 3.66 -12.69
C GLU A 161 7.82 4.89 -13.60
N LYS A 162 6.84 4.97 -14.51
CA LYS A 162 6.66 6.13 -15.39
C LYS A 162 6.30 7.40 -14.62
N ASP A 163 5.40 7.32 -13.64
CA ASP A 163 5.05 8.46 -12.78
C ASP A 163 6.30 9.06 -12.11
N VAL A 164 7.12 8.20 -11.49
CA VAL A 164 8.36 8.62 -10.82
C VAL A 164 9.39 9.13 -11.82
N PHE A 165 9.53 8.50 -12.97
CA PHE A 165 10.43 8.96 -14.03
C PHE A 165 10.05 10.38 -14.50
N ASP A 166 8.76 10.62 -14.76
CA ASP A 166 8.24 11.91 -15.20
C ASP A 166 8.38 12.97 -14.10
N PHE A 167 8.11 12.64 -12.84
CA PHE A 167 8.35 13.52 -11.69
C PHE A 167 9.83 13.94 -11.58
N VAL A 168 10.75 12.97 -11.64
CA VAL A 168 12.20 13.22 -11.60
C VAL A 168 12.64 14.04 -12.81
N GLY A 169 12.07 13.79 -13.99
CA GLY A 169 12.30 14.58 -15.20
C GLY A 169 11.91 16.04 -15.01
N ARG A 170 10.69 16.30 -14.52
CA ARG A 170 10.17 17.65 -14.26
C ARG A 170 11.02 18.41 -13.22
N THR A 171 11.40 17.76 -12.13
CA THR A 171 12.24 18.41 -11.10
C THR A 171 13.65 18.75 -11.61
N LYS A 172 14.21 17.97 -12.55
CA LYS A 172 15.47 18.30 -13.23
C LYS A 172 15.33 19.53 -14.14
N LEU A 173 14.22 19.67 -14.86
CA LEU A 173 13.96 20.82 -15.74
C LEU A 173 13.86 22.15 -14.98
N LEU A 174 13.40 22.10 -13.72
CA LEU A 174 13.32 23.26 -12.83
C LEU A 174 14.69 23.78 -12.35
N LYS A 175 15.81 23.15 -12.74
CA LYS A 175 17.20 23.53 -12.34
C LYS A 175 17.37 23.71 -10.83
N LEU A 176 16.68 22.87 -10.06
CA LEU A 176 16.66 22.92 -8.61
C LEU A 176 18.04 22.58 -8.01
N SER A 177 18.31 23.14 -6.83
CA SER A 177 19.45 22.72 -6.02
C SER A 177 19.30 21.25 -5.58
N LYS A 178 20.39 20.65 -5.09
CA LYS A 178 20.36 19.29 -4.55
C LYS A 178 19.33 19.16 -3.42
N ASP A 179 19.33 20.11 -2.49
CA ASP A 179 18.44 20.10 -1.32
C ASP A 179 16.98 20.28 -1.72
N SER A 180 16.70 21.16 -2.70
CA SER A 180 15.35 21.30 -3.25
C SER A 180 14.86 20.00 -3.88
N ARG A 181 15.71 19.28 -4.62
CA ARG A 181 15.31 17.96 -5.18
C ARG A 181 14.95 16.96 -4.09
N TYR A 182 15.74 16.88 -3.01
CA TYR A 182 15.40 16.03 -1.86
C TYR A 182 14.10 16.44 -1.18
N PHE A 183 13.86 17.75 -1.03
CA PHE A 183 12.61 18.25 -0.53
C PHE A 183 11.41 17.82 -1.40
N TYR A 184 11.52 17.94 -2.73
CA TYR A 184 10.47 17.46 -3.65
C TYR A 184 10.29 15.95 -3.61
N SER A 185 11.35 15.15 -3.48
CA SER A 185 11.21 13.70 -3.25
C SER A 185 10.44 13.39 -1.97
N GLY A 186 10.71 14.11 -0.87
CA GLY A 186 9.95 14.00 0.37
C GLY A 186 8.49 14.43 0.22
N LEU A 187 8.20 15.45 -0.60
CA LEU A 187 6.84 15.83 -0.94
C LEU A 187 6.12 14.75 -1.74
N LEU A 188 6.79 14.08 -2.68
CA LEU A 188 6.22 12.95 -3.41
C LEU A 188 5.84 11.81 -2.46
N VAL A 189 6.72 11.45 -1.52
CA VAL A 189 6.39 10.44 -0.48
C VAL A 189 5.15 10.84 0.31
N LYS A 190 5.10 12.09 0.81
CA LYS A 190 3.92 12.59 1.56
C LYS A 190 2.66 12.61 0.71
N TYR A 191 2.80 12.94 -0.57
CA TYR A 191 1.71 12.94 -1.52
C TYR A 191 1.14 11.53 -1.69
N VAL A 192 1.97 10.55 -2.05
CA VAL A 192 1.56 9.14 -2.19
C VAL A 192 0.94 8.61 -0.89
N TYR A 193 1.56 8.89 0.24
CA TYR A 193 1.03 8.52 1.56
C TYR A 193 -0.36 9.11 1.80
N SER A 194 -0.53 10.42 1.56
CA SER A 194 -1.83 11.08 1.78
C SER A 194 -2.95 10.48 0.92
N ARG A 195 -2.64 10.14 -0.33
CA ARG A 195 -3.59 9.53 -1.27
C ARG A 195 -3.98 8.12 -0.83
N LEU A 196 -3.02 7.33 -0.38
CA LEU A 196 -3.27 6.00 0.19
C LEU A 196 -4.22 6.09 1.40
N ILE A 197 -3.91 6.95 2.37
CA ILE A 197 -4.72 7.09 3.59
C ILE A 197 -6.13 7.58 3.26
N ASP A 198 -6.25 8.53 2.35
CA ASP A 198 -7.55 9.09 1.97
C ASP A 198 -8.41 8.02 1.27
N ALA A 199 -7.83 7.26 0.33
CA ALA A 199 -8.52 6.19 -0.38
C ALA A 199 -8.98 5.05 0.54
N ASP A 200 -8.10 4.54 1.40
CA ASP A 200 -8.40 3.47 2.36
C ASP A 200 -9.56 3.87 3.29
N ARG A 201 -9.48 5.07 3.88
CA ARG A 201 -10.51 5.58 4.78
C ARG A 201 -11.82 5.86 4.05
N THR A 202 -11.74 6.39 2.84
CA THR A 202 -12.90 6.72 2.01
C THR A 202 -13.66 5.44 1.63
N ASP A 203 -12.97 4.40 1.15
CA ASP A 203 -13.60 3.11 0.85
C ASP A 203 -14.22 2.47 2.10
N THR A 204 -13.48 2.44 3.21
CA THR A 204 -13.99 1.90 4.49
C THR A 204 -15.24 2.66 4.94
N ALA A 205 -15.25 3.99 4.85
CA ALA A 205 -16.41 4.80 5.21
C ALA A 205 -17.62 4.50 4.33
N TYR A 206 -17.44 4.28 3.03
CA TYR A 206 -18.54 3.91 2.12
C TYR A 206 -19.08 2.52 2.39
N PHE A 207 -18.20 1.57 2.67
CA PHE A 207 -18.62 0.24 3.11
C PHE A 207 -19.47 0.32 4.39
N GLU A 208 -19.03 1.07 5.41
CA GLU A 208 -19.74 1.17 6.69
C GLU A 208 -21.07 1.95 6.58
N THR A 209 -21.11 3.01 5.77
CA THR A 209 -22.30 3.87 5.62
C THR A 209 -23.29 3.36 4.57
N LYS A 210 -22.87 2.44 3.69
CA LYS A 210 -23.63 1.96 2.53
C LYS A 210 -23.95 3.08 1.52
N GLU A 211 -23.15 4.14 1.52
CA GLU A 211 -23.24 5.27 0.58
C GLU A 211 -22.29 5.07 -0.61
N GLN A 212 -22.49 5.84 -1.69
CA GLN A 212 -21.62 5.81 -2.88
C GLN A 212 -20.70 7.05 -2.93
N TYR A 213 -19.49 6.88 -3.46
CA TYR A 213 -18.58 7.98 -3.72
C TYR A 213 -19.14 8.93 -4.77
N HIS A 214 -19.22 10.22 -4.41
CA HIS A 214 -19.58 11.29 -5.32
C HIS A 214 -18.42 12.30 -5.35
N PRO A 215 -17.48 12.17 -6.30
CA PRO A 215 -16.36 13.09 -6.38
C PRO A 215 -16.87 14.51 -6.59
N ILE A 216 -16.52 15.40 -5.67
CA ILE A 216 -16.73 16.83 -5.87
C ILE A 216 -15.64 17.28 -6.83
N LYS A 217 -16.01 17.59 -8.07
CA LYS A 217 -15.08 18.24 -8.99
C LYS A 217 -14.69 19.58 -8.36
N ALA A 218 -13.40 19.77 -8.14
CA ALA A 218 -12.86 21.09 -7.85
C ALA A 218 -13.24 22.01 -9.01
N ASP A 219 -13.67 23.22 -8.66
CA ASP A 219 -14.09 24.29 -9.57
C ASP A 219 -12.94 24.83 -10.43
#